data_AF-A0A8T2XBV4-F1
#
_entry.id   AF-A0A8T2XBV4-F1
#
_cell.length_a   1.000
_cell.length_b   1.000
_cell.length_c   1.000
_cell.angle_alpha   90.00
_cell.angle_beta   90.00
_cell.angle_gamma   90.00
#
_symmetry.space_group_name_H-M   'P 1'
#
loop_
_entity.id
_entity.type
_entity.pdbx_description
1 polymer ?
#
loop_
_entity_poly.entity_id
_entity_poly.type
_entity_poly.pdbx_seq_one_letter_code
_entity_poly.pdbx_strand_id
1 'polypeptide(L)'
;MACAIQLQGLMKRVDVMFGNIKHAFFQPAEKEMITLLHFHLHNHIMVGNKKTKDVQFYIENFVNRVNDVWSQPQFKALDLEFDQPLRELGFHGVPHKVSAFIVPTSSCLVELIETPCVVITLSEIEIVNLERVGLGQKNFDMTVVFKDFKRDVLE
;
A
#
# COMPACT_ATOMS: atom_id res chain seq x y z
N MET A 1 -12.72 -22.62 7.16
CA MET A 1 -12.45 -21.76 8.33
C MET A 1 -12.09 -20.38 7.80
N ALA A 2 -12.93 -19.38 7.99
CA ALA A 2 -12.55 -18.00 7.68
C ALA A 2 -11.65 -17.51 8.83
N CYS A 3 -10.34 -17.57 8.62
CA CYS A 3 -9.42 -16.97 9.57
C CYS A 3 -9.54 -15.44 9.38
N ALA A 4 -9.63 -14.68 10.46
CA ALA A 4 -9.65 -13.22 10.43
C ALA A 4 -8.53 -12.73 11.35
N ILE A 5 -7.81 -11.69 10.93
CA ILE A 5 -6.89 -11.02 11.84
C ILE A 5 -7.72 -10.10 12.71
N GLN A 6 -7.74 -10.39 14.01
CA GLN A 6 -8.14 -9.39 14.99
C GLN A 6 -6.96 -8.47 15.24
N LEU A 7 -7.05 -7.24 14.73
CA LEU A 7 -6.04 -6.22 14.97
C LEU A 7 -6.58 -5.26 16.03
N GLN A 8 -5.95 -5.27 17.20
CA GLN A 8 -6.18 -4.29 18.27
C GLN A 8 -5.24 -3.09 18.08
N GLY A 9 -5.75 -2.02 17.49
CA GLY A 9 -5.15 -0.69 17.60
C GLY A 9 -5.66 0.05 18.85
N LEU A 10 -5.02 1.18 19.19
CA LEU A 10 -5.28 2.00 20.38
C LEU A 10 -6.74 2.46 20.57
N MET A 11 -7.63 2.37 19.56
CA MET A 11 -9.00 2.85 19.69
C MET A 11 -10.14 1.90 19.25
N LYS A 12 -9.97 0.94 18.32
CA LYS A 12 -11.04 -0.01 17.94
C LYS A 12 -10.50 -1.35 17.41
N ARG A 13 -11.23 -2.44 17.68
CA ARG A 13 -11.04 -3.74 17.02
C ARG A 13 -11.47 -3.62 15.56
N VAL A 14 -10.60 -4.04 14.65
CA VAL A 14 -10.92 -4.20 13.23
C VAL A 14 -10.62 -5.64 12.86
N ASP A 15 -11.62 -6.32 12.30
CA ASP A 15 -11.49 -7.69 11.81
C ASP A 15 -11.23 -7.62 10.30
N VAL A 16 -10.04 -8.08 9.88
CA VAL A 16 -9.67 -8.17 8.46
C VAL A 16 -9.65 -9.65 8.06
N MET A 17 -10.49 -10.03 7.10
CA MET A 17 -10.47 -11.38 6.55
C MET A 17 -9.24 -11.57 5.64
N PHE A 18 -8.48 -12.64 5.82
CA PHE A 18 -7.28 -12.89 5.02
C PHE A 18 -7.56 -12.98 3.53
N GLY A 19 -8.61 -13.70 3.14
CA GLY A 19 -9.02 -13.81 1.73
C GLY A 19 -9.46 -12.48 1.10
N ASN A 20 -9.56 -11.41 1.89
CA ASN A 20 -9.83 -10.07 1.39
C ASN A 20 -8.58 -9.19 1.31
N ILE A 21 -7.42 -9.64 1.81
CA ILE A 21 -6.14 -8.93 1.66
C ILE A 21 -5.63 -9.19 0.25
N LYS A 22 -5.46 -8.12 -0.52
CA LYS A 22 -4.90 -8.15 -1.87
C LYS A 22 -3.39 -7.96 -1.85
N HIS A 23 -2.92 -6.97 -1.08
CA HIS A 23 -1.49 -6.69 -0.87
C HIS A 23 -1.22 -6.40 0.59
N ALA A 24 -0.05 -6.80 1.05
CA ALA A 24 0.45 -6.51 2.38
C ALA A 24 1.84 -5.87 2.27
N PHE A 25 2.00 -4.68 2.82
CA PHE A 25 3.26 -3.94 2.77
C PHE A 25 3.83 -3.79 4.17
N PHE A 26 5.13 -4.01 4.28
CA PHE A 26 5.89 -3.72 5.48
C PHE A 26 6.96 -2.68 5.16
N GLN A 27 6.85 -1.50 5.77
CA GLN A 27 7.82 -0.44 5.62
C GLN A 27 8.55 -0.24 6.96
N PRO A 28 9.81 -0.70 7.08
CA PRO A 28 10.59 -0.50 8.29
C PRO A 28 10.87 0.99 8.53
N ALA A 29 11.01 1.36 9.80
CA ALA A 29 11.45 2.68 10.20
C ALA A 29 12.90 2.96 9.74
N GLU A 30 13.10 4.04 9.01
CA GLU A 30 14.42 4.61 8.73
C GLU A 30 14.48 6.04 9.28
N LYS A 31 15.56 6.39 9.99
CA LYS A 31 15.90 7.77 10.41
C LYS A 31 14.72 8.56 10.99
N GLU A 32 14.15 8.09 12.10
CA GLU A 32 13.04 8.72 12.86
C GLU A 32 11.63 8.61 12.23
N MET A 33 11.47 7.85 11.13
CA MET A 33 10.14 7.56 10.58
C MET A 33 9.44 6.38 11.29
N ILE A 34 8.10 6.38 11.27
CA ILE A 34 7.26 5.36 11.88
C ILE A 34 7.33 4.05 11.08
N THR A 35 7.34 2.90 11.76
CA THR A 35 7.17 1.59 11.11
C THR A 35 5.71 1.43 10.69
N LEU A 36 5.50 1.14 9.40
CA LEU A 36 4.17 1.03 8.81
C LEU A 36 3.92 -0.41 8.35
N LEU A 37 2.76 -0.92 8.75
CA LEU A 37 2.15 -2.10 8.18
C LEU A 37 0.87 -1.67 7.45
N HIS A 38 0.77 -1.98 6.16
CA HIS A 38 -0.37 -1.61 5.33
C HIS A 38 -1.00 -2.84 4.69
N PHE A 39 -2.32 -2.96 4.78
CA PHE A 39 -3.09 -3.93 4.01
C PHE A 39 -3.97 -3.20 3.00
N HIS A 40 -3.77 -3.52 1.73
CA HIS A 40 -4.68 -3.13 0.66
C HIS A 40 -5.61 -4.29 0.35
N LEU A 41 -6.93 -4.04 0.33
CA LEU A 41 -7.96 -5.06 0.28
C LEU A 41 -8.58 -5.20 -1.11
N HIS A 42 -9.01 -6.41 -1.47
CA HIS A 42 -9.82 -6.65 -2.66
C HIS A 42 -11.14 -5.84 -2.58
N ASN A 43 -11.87 -6.05 -1.48
CA ASN A 43 -13.15 -5.41 -1.21
C ASN A 43 -13.04 -4.46 -0.02
N HIS A 44 -13.82 -3.39 -0.08
CA HIS A 44 -13.89 -2.42 1.00
C HIS A 44 -14.45 -3.05 2.29
N ILE A 45 -13.92 -2.62 3.43
CA ILE A 45 -14.48 -2.90 4.76
C ILE A 45 -14.91 -1.60 5.45
N MET A 46 -15.65 -1.72 6.54
CA MET A 46 -15.97 -0.60 7.43
C MET A 46 -14.96 -0.54 8.57
N VAL A 47 -14.31 0.61 8.73
CA VAL A 47 -13.47 0.93 9.89
C VAL A 47 -14.08 2.13 10.60
N GLY A 48 -14.74 1.88 11.72
CA GLY A 48 -15.62 2.88 12.34
C GLY A 48 -16.75 3.26 11.37
N ASN A 49 -16.83 4.53 10.98
CA ASN A 49 -17.85 5.05 10.07
C ASN A 49 -17.34 5.26 8.63
N LYS A 50 -16.09 4.86 8.33
CA LYS A 50 -15.47 5.05 7.02
C LYS A 50 -15.37 3.71 6.29
N LYS A 51 -15.81 3.70 5.03
CA LYS A 51 -15.56 2.61 4.09
C LYS A 51 -14.16 2.77 3.49
N THR A 52 -13.31 1.76 3.57
CA THR A 52 -11.92 1.84 3.10
C THR A 52 -11.45 0.51 2.49
N LYS A 53 -10.53 0.58 1.51
CA LYS A 53 -9.74 -0.57 1.05
C LYS A 53 -8.36 -0.64 1.70
N ASP A 54 -7.97 0.41 2.41
CA ASP A 54 -6.64 0.56 2.98
C ASP A 54 -6.75 0.58 4.50
N VAL A 55 -6.01 -0.32 5.13
CA VAL A 55 -5.94 -0.48 6.59
C VAL A 55 -4.49 -0.38 7.00
N GLN A 56 -4.17 0.58 7.85
CA GLN A 56 -2.81 0.90 8.26
C GLN A 56 -2.62 0.76 9.76
N PHE A 57 -1.43 0.30 10.14
CA PHE A 57 -0.99 0.24 11.51
C PHE A 57 0.37 0.92 11.62
N TYR A 58 0.35 2.07 12.27
CA TYR A 58 1.53 2.78 12.73
C TYR A 58 1.93 2.17 14.06
N ILE A 59 3.15 1.65 14.14
CA ILE A 59 3.64 1.04 15.38
C ILE A 59 4.82 1.85 15.88
N GLU A 60 4.58 2.66 16.91
CA GLU A 60 5.64 3.36 17.62
C GLU A 60 6.51 2.32 18.36
N ASN A 61 7.83 2.35 18.12
CA ASN A 61 8.87 1.61 18.83
C ASN A 61 8.93 0.09 18.66
N PHE A 62 8.66 -0.44 17.46
CA PHE A 62 8.41 -1.88 17.40
C PHE A 62 8.86 -2.62 16.12
N VAL A 63 10.17 -2.83 15.96
CA VAL A 63 10.72 -3.75 14.94
C VAL A 63 10.72 -5.23 15.42
N ASN A 64 10.90 -5.51 16.72
CA ASN A 64 11.10 -6.88 17.26
C ASN A 64 9.82 -7.81 17.30
N ARG A 65 8.85 -7.71 18.24
CA ARG A 65 7.40 -8.08 18.10
C ARG A 65 6.72 -7.99 16.72
N VAL A 66 7.05 -7.19 15.70
CA VAL A 66 6.40 -7.41 14.38
C VAL A 66 6.88 -8.76 13.83
N ASN A 67 8.19 -9.00 13.88
CA ASN A 67 8.76 -10.31 13.59
C ASN A 67 8.25 -11.38 14.56
N ASP A 68 8.05 -11.09 15.85
CA ASP A 68 7.53 -12.12 16.78
C ASP A 68 6.04 -12.43 16.53
N VAL A 69 5.22 -11.42 16.21
CA VAL A 69 3.79 -11.62 15.91
C VAL A 69 3.64 -12.33 14.56
N TRP A 70 4.45 -11.99 13.54
CA TRP A 70 4.39 -12.66 12.24
C TRP A 70 5.10 -14.01 12.20
N SER A 71 6.01 -14.27 13.15
CA SER A 71 6.52 -15.62 13.38
C SER A 71 5.47 -16.56 13.97
N GLN A 72 4.32 -16.03 14.46
CA GLN A 72 3.29 -16.89 15.03
C GLN A 72 2.70 -17.81 13.96
N PRO A 73 2.42 -19.09 14.30
CA PRO A 73 1.97 -20.09 13.33
C PRO A 73 0.73 -19.69 12.55
N GLN A 74 -0.21 -18.94 13.15
CA GLN A 74 -1.41 -18.51 12.45
C GLN A 74 -1.15 -17.49 11.34
N PHE A 75 0.00 -16.80 11.35
CA PHE A 75 0.40 -15.89 10.27
C PHE A 75 1.27 -16.58 9.22
N LYS A 76 2.14 -17.51 9.65
CA LYS A 76 2.90 -18.37 8.72
C LYS A 76 2.00 -19.27 7.86
N ALA A 77 0.87 -19.71 8.40
CA ALA A 77 -0.08 -20.57 7.68
C ALA A 77 -0.85 -19.84 6.55
N LEU A 78 -0.67 -18.53 6.40
CA LEU A 78 -1.43 -17.71 5.47
C LEU A 78 -0.73 -17.47 4.14
N ASP A 79 0.55 -17.87 4.04
CA ASP A 79 1.39 -17.64 2.86
C ASP A 79 1.38 -16.17 2.39
N LEU A 80 1.25 -15.25 3.36
CA LEU A 80 1.17 -13.82 3.08
C LEU A 80 2.60 -13.27 2.97
N GLU A 81 3.02 -12.94 1.75
CA GLU A 81 4.31 -12.28 1.50
C GLU A 81 4.15 -10.77 1.69
N PHE A 82 5.02 -10.19 2.52
CA PHE A 82 5.08 -8.74 2.70
C PHE A 82 5.99 -8.12 1.66
N ASP A 83 5.44 -7.24 0.84
CA ASP A 83 6.22 -6.43 -0.10
C ASP A 83 6.87 -5.26 0.65
N GLN A 84 8.16 -5.04 0.43
CA GLN A 84 8.89 -3.91 0.98
C GLN A 84 9.10 -2.84 -0.11
N PRO A 85 8.77 -1.57 0.16
CA PRO A 85 9.05 -0.50 -0.81
C PRO A 85 10.55 -0.29 -1.04
N LEU A 86 10.95 -0.32 -2.31
CA LEU A 86 12.32 -0.11 -2.79
C LEU A 86 12.58 1.40 -2.95
N ARG A 87 12.90 2.05 -1.83
CA ARG A 87 13.01 3.52 -1.73
C ARG A 87 14.02 4.13 -2.72
N GLU A 88 15.10 3.43 -3.02
CA GLU A 88 16.15 3.85 -3.95
C GLU A 88 15.66 3.98 -5.40
N LEU A 89 14.54 3.35 -5.74
CA LEU A 89 13.89 3.45 -7.04
C LEU A 89 12.70 4.42 -7.03
N GLY A 90 12.47 5.12 -5.91
CA GLY A 90 11.36 6.04 -5.75
C GLY A 90 11.52 7.34 -6.53
N PHE A 91 10.38 7.97 -6.82
CA PHE A 91 10.30 9.24 -7.53
C PHE A 91 9.17 10.10 -6.97
N HIS A 92 9.26 11.42 -7.19
CA HIS A 92 8.19 12.34 -6.81
C HIS A 92 7.14 12.43 -7.92
N GLY A 93 5.86 12.33 -7.57
CA GLY A 93 4.71 12.50 -8.45
C GLY A 93 3.57 13.26 -7.75
N VAL A 94 2.46 13.52 -8.43
CA VAL A 94 1.33 14.30 -7.90
C VAL A 94 -0.02 13.56 -8.07
N PRO A 95 -0.16 12.34 -7.53
CA PRO A 95 -1.33 11.47 -7.80
C PRO A 95 -2.65 12.01 -7.23
N HIS A 96 -2.59 12.87 -6.21
CA HIS A 96 -3.75 13.40 -5.50
C HIS A 96 -3.63 14.91 -5.21
N LYS A 97 -3.15 15.68 -6.20
CA LYS A 97 -2.94 17.15 -6.16
C LYS A 97 -1.80 17.64 -5.26
N VAL A 98 -1.21 16.77 -4.44
CA VAL A 98 -0.03 17.07 -3.62
C VAL A 98 1.14 16.21 -4.06
N SER A 99 2.35 16.77 -3.96
CA SER A 99 3.58 16.03 -4.25
C SER A 99 3.74 14.89 -3.27
N ALA A 100 3.95 13.69 -3.78
CA ALA A 100 4.07 12.47 -3.01
C ALA A 100 5.28 11.67 -3.49
N PHE A 101 5.99 10.99 -2.58
CA PHE A 101 7.12 10.15 -2.93
C PHE A 101 6.62 8.72 -3.20
N ILE A 102 6.50 8.39 -4.49
CA ILE A 102 6.00 7.10 -4.96
C ILE A 102 7.17 6.14 -5.07
N VAL A 103 7.00 4.94 -4.55
CA VAL A 103 8.03 3.91 -4.47
C VAL A 103 7.52 2.59 -5.06
N PRO A 104 8.33 1.88 -5.86
CA PRO A 104 7.97 0.55 -6.31
C PRO A 104 8.19 -0.50 -5.22
N THR A 105 7.46 -1.60 -5.34
CA THR A 105 7.64 -2.87 -4.62
C THR A 105 7.81 -3.98 -5.68
N SER A 106 7.83 -5.26 -5.31
CA SER A 106 7.90 -6.32 -6.32
C SER A 106 6.64 -6.39 -7.20
N SER A 107 5.48 -5.99 -6.67
CA SER A 107 4.18 -6.17 -7.34
C SER A 107 3.37 -4.88 -7.54
N CYS A 108 3.76 -3.78 -6.89
CA CYS A 108 3.00 -2.53 -6.86
C CYS A 108 3.86 -1.27 -6.97
N LEU A 109 3.27 -0.16 -7.44
CA LEU A 109 3.73 1.21 -7.15
C LEU A 109 2.89 1.77 -5.99
N VAL A 110 3.54 2.32 -4.97
CA VAL A 110 2.86 2.72 -3.74
C VAL A 110 3.31 4.07 -3.19
N GLU A 111 2.39 4.75 -2.52
CA GLU A 111 2.63 5.77 -1.51
C GLU A 111 1.71 5.42 -0.34
N LEU A 112 2.29 5.16 0.83
CA LEU A 112 1.57 4.55 1.95
C LEU A 112 1.58 5.43 3.22
N ILE A 113 2.33 6.53 3.24
CA ILE A 113 2.47 7.34 4.45
C ILE A 113 1.32 8.34 4.53
N GLU A 114 0.99 8.99 3.42
CA GLU A 114 -0.08 9.98 3.36
C GLU A 114 -1.41 9.37 2.90
N THR A 115 -2.50 10.05 3.28
CA THR A 115 -3.86 9.69 2.85
C THR A 115 -4.38 10.79 1.93
N PRO A 116 -4.98 10.47 0.76
CA PRO A 116 -5.24 9.11 0.24
C PRO A 116 -3.98 8.38 -0.21
N CYS A 117 -3.87 7.11 0.20
CA CYS A 117 -2.76 6.26 -0.19
C CYS A 117 -2.84 5.90 -1.67
N VAL A 118 -1.68 5.68 -2.27
CA VAL A 118 -1.56 5.18 -3.64
C VAL A 118 -1.17 3.72 -3.58
N VAL A 119 -1.97 2.84 -4.20
CA VAL A 119 -1.62 1.43 -4.42
C VAL A 119 -2.03 1.04 -5.83
N ILE A 120 -1.03 0.88 -6.69
CA ILE A 120 -1.20 0.50 -8.10
C ILE A 120 -0.59 -0.88 -8.29
N THR A 121 -1.42 -1.89 -8.53
CA THR A 121 -0.93 -3.25 -8.82
C THR A 121 -0.39 -3.31 -10.24
N LEU A 122 0.89 -3.66 -10.41
CA LEU A 122 1.57 -3.65 -11.70
C LEU A 122 0.91 -4.60 -12.71
N SER A 123 0.43 -5.77 -12.26
CA SER A 123 -0.25 -6.74 -13.12
C SER A 123 -1.62 -6.30 -13.62
N GLU A 124 -2.20 -5.24 -13.04
CA GLU A 124 -3.49 -4.64 -13.46
C GLU A 124 -3.31 -3.49 -14.45
N ILE A 125 -2.08 -3.05 -14.70
CA ILE A 125 -1.78 -2.00 -15.68
C ILE A 125 -1.88 -2.59 -17.09
N GLU A 126 -2.62 -1.91 -17.96
CA GLU A 126 -2.66 -2.19 -19.40
C GLU A 126 -1.53 -1.44 -20.12
N ILE A 127 -1.45 -0.12 -19.89
CA ILE A 127 -0.43 0.74 -20.48
C ILE A 127 -0.14 1.94 -19.59
N VAL A 128 1.10 2.42 -19.63
CA VAL A 128 1.51 3.71 -19.05
C VAL A 128 1.82 4.67 -20.18
N ASN A 129 1.14 5.81 -20.20
CA ASN A 129 1.37 6.89 -21.15
C ASN A 129 2.20 7.99 -20.48
N LEU A 130 3.27 8.45 -21.16
CA LEU A 130 4.10 9.55 -20.67
C LEU A 130 3.86 10.77 -21.55
N GLU A 131 3.30 11.83 -20.97
CA GLU A 131 3.00 13.06 -21.69
C GLU A 131 4.00 14.17 -21.37
N ARG A 132 4.05 15.16 -22.27
CA ARG A 132 4.95 16.33 -22.18
C ARG A 132 6.44 15.96 -22.10
N VAL A 133 6.81 14.77 -22.58
CA VAL A 133 8.21 14.36 -22.71
C VAL A 133 8.83 15.11 -23.91
N GLY A 134 9.79 16.00 -23.64
CA GLY A 134 10.41 16.81 -24.69
C GLY A 134 11.69 17.53 -24.23
N LEU A 135 12.44 18.07 -25.20
CA LEU A 135 13.68 18.80 -24.94
C LEU A 135 13.41 20.06 -24.09
N GLY A 136 14.08 20.17 -22.95
CA GLY A 136 13.97 21.31 -22.03
C GLY A 136 12.88 21.19 -20.95
N GLN A 137 12.05 20.14 -20.98
CA GLN A 137 11.11 19.84 -19.90
C GLN A 137 11.84 19.18 -18.73
N LYS A 138 11.58 19.63 -17.49
CA LYS A 138 12.13 19.01 -16.28
C LYS A 138 11.19 17.95 -15.67
N ASN A 139 9.93 17.97 -16.08
CA ASN A 139 8.86 17.15 -15.55
C ASN A 139 8.06 16.59 -16.73
N PHE A 140 7.43 15.44 -16.55
CA PHE A 140 6.49 14.83 -17.49
C PHE A 140 5.24 14.39 -16.72
N ASP A 141 4.11 14.19 -17.40
CA ASP A 141 2.94 13.54 -16.80
C ASP A 141 2.99 12.04 -17.06
N MET A 142 2.47 11.26 -16.13
CA MET A 142 2.36 9.81 -16.25
C MET A 142 0.91 9.40 -16.03
N THR A 143 0.27 8.88 -17.06
CA THR A 143 -1.09 8.36 -16.98
C THR A 143 -1.05 6.84 -16.98
N VAL A 144 -1.64 6.22 -15.95
CA VAL A 144 -1.76 4.76 -15.83
C VAL A 144 -3.16 4.33 -16.27
N VAL A 145 -3.21 3.53 -17.33
CA VAL A 145 -4.44 2.91 -17.83
C VAL A 145 -4.51 1.47 -17.33
N PHE A 146 -5.62 1.10 -16.73
CA PHE A 146 -5.84 -0.23 -16.17
C PHE A 146 -6.48 -1.18 -17.18
N LYS A 147 -6.23 -2.49 -17.01
CA LYS A 147 -6.87 -3.57 -17.79
C LYS A 147 -8.39 -3.58 -17.65
N ASP A 148 -8.90 -3.15 -16.49
CA ASP A 148 -10.32 -2.88 -16.32
C ASP A 148 -10.64 -1.47 -16.82
N PHE A 149 -11.06 -1.36 -18.09
CA PHE A 149 -11.42 -0.08 -18.72
C PHE A 149 -12.64 0.62 -18.11
N LYS A 150 -13.31 0.02 -17.11
CA LYS A 150 -14.36 0.71 -16.31
C LYS A 150 -13.77 1.48 -15.13
N ARG A 151 -12.51 1.22 -14.77
CA ARG A 151 -11.77 1.95 -13.75
C ARG A 151 -11.19 3.22 -14.37
N ASP A 152 -11.36 4.35 -13.68
CA ASP A 152 -10.74 5.61 -14.07
C ASP A 152 -9.21 5.47 -14.15
N VAL A 153 -8.61 6.20 -15.09
CA VAL A 153 -7.15 6.31 -15.18
C VAL A 153 -6.59 7.01 -13.95
N LEU A 154 -5.33 6.74 -13.64
CA LEU A 154 -4.57 7.55 -12.67
C LEU A 154 -3.71 8.55 -13.45
N GLU A 155 -3.85 9.83 -13.16
CA GLU A 155 -3.08 10.96 -13.73
C GLU A 155 -2.31 11.71 -12.63
#